data_AF-R9KS43-F1
#
_entry.id   AF-R9KS43-F1
#
_cell.length_a   1.000
_cell.length_b   1.000
_cell.length_c   1.000
_cell.angle_alpha   90.00
_cell.angle_beta   90.00
_cell.angle_gamma   90.00
#
_symmetry.space_group_name_H-M   'P 1'
#
loop_
_entity.id
_entity.type
_entity.pdbx_description
1 polymer ?
#
loop_
_entity_poly.entity_id
_entity_poly.type
_entity_poly.pdbx_seq_one_letter_code
_entity_poly.pdbx_strand_id
1 'polypeptide(L)' 'MKVTEMQGRLEQVQNRLSTIYETTNAISASLDYQILRADQIGFAMAGVLENINTTVREVGDLIEEAIKMRGVVESL' A
#
# COMPACT_ATOMS: atom_id res chain seq x y z
N MET A 1 -10.62 6.45 -17.34
CA MET A 1 -10.99 5.41 -16.36
C MET A 1 -12.42 5.66 -15.91
N LYS A 2 -13.21 4.61 -15.64
CA LYS A 2 -14.52 4.80 -15.00
C LYS A 2 -14.34 4.93 -13.49
N VAL A 3 -15.18 5.72 -12.81
CA VAL A 3 -15.11 5.91 -11.34
C VAL A 3 -15.12 4.57 -10.58
N THR A 4 -15.88 3.58 -11.07
CA THR A 4 -15.96 2.24 -10.48
C THR A 4 -14.63 1.47 -10.54
N GLU A 5 -13.82 1.70 -11.57
CA GLU A 5 -12.50 1.08 -11.71
C GLU A 5 -11.49 1.71 -10.74
N MET A 6 -11.57 3.02 -10.53
CA MET A 6 -10.78 3.70 -9.49
C MET A 6 -11.15 3.25 -8.08
N GLN A 7 -12.43 3.05 -7.80
CA GLN A 7 -12.87 2.49 -6.52
C GLN A 7 -12.26 1.11 -6.27
N GLY A 8 -12.30 0.21 -7.26
CA GLY A 8 -11.68 -1.11 -7.12
C GLY A 8 -10.16 -1.04 -6.90
N ARG A 9 -9.46 -0.10 -7.55
CA ARG A 9 -8.03 0.12 -7.31
C ARG A 9 -7.75 0.70 -5.93
N LEU A 10 -8.59 1.62 -5.44
CA LEU A 10 -8.47 2.16 -4.08
C LEU A 10 -8.69 1.07 -3.01
N GLU A 11 -9.63 0.15 -3.23
CA GLU A 11 -9.82 -1.02 -2.36
C GLU A 11 -8.58 -1.92 -2.33
N GLN A 12 -7.94 -2.14 -3.49
CA GLN A 12 -6.69 -2.90 -3.55
C GLN A 12 -5.56 -2.22 -2.78
N VAL A 13 -5.40 -0.91 -2.93
CA VAL A 13 -4.43 -0.09 -2.16
C VAL A 13 -4.72 -0.20 -0.66
N GLN A 14 -5.98 -0.08 -0.26
CA GLN A 14 -6.39 -0.19 1.14
C GLN A 14 -6.04 -1.57 1.72
N ASN A 15 -6.33 -2.63 0.99
CA ASN A 15 -6.01 -4.00 1.43
C ASN A 15 -4.50 -4.19 1.63
N ARG A 16 -3.68 -3.66 0.73
CA ARG A 16 -2.21 -3.71 0.87
C ARG A 16 -1.71 -2.93 2.09
N LEU A 17 -2.27 -1.75 2.34
CA LEU A 17 -1.97 -0.98 3.54
C LEU A 17 -2.34 -1.74 4.81
N SER A 18 -3.46 -2.47 4.84
CA SER A 18 -3.82 -3.34 5.96
C SER A 18 -2.79 -4.45 6.18
N THR A 19 -2.38 -5.13 5.11
CA THR A 19 -1.33 -6.16 5.19
C THR A 19 -0.01 -5.61 5.71
N ILE A 20 0.41 -4.42 5.23
CA ILE A 20 1.61 -3.73 5.73
C ILE A 20 1.50 -3.46 7.23
N TYR A 21 0.35 -2.93 7.66
CA TYR A 21 0.10 -2.60 9.07
C TYR A 21 0.15 -3.85 9.95
N GLU A 22 -0.57 -4.91 9.58
CA GLU A 22 -0.62 -6.17 10.33
C GLU A 22 0.76 -6.83 10.41
N THR A 23 1.50 -6.86 9.30
CA THR A 23 2.85 -7.43 9.25
C THR A 23 3.81 -6.64 10.13
N THR A 24 3.73 -5.31 10.09
CA THR A 24 4.57 -4.44 10.93
C THR A 24 4.28 -4.63 12.41
N ASN A 25 3.01 -4.79 12.79
CA ASN A 25 2.62 -5.11 14.17
C ASN A 25 3.14 -6.48 14.62
N ALA A 26 3.07 -7.49 13.75
CA ALA A 26 3.61 -8.81 14.05
C ALA A 26 5.14 -8.77 14.24
N ILE A 27 5.85 -7.97 13.45
CA ILE A 27 7.29 -7.72 13.61
C ILE A 27 7.58 -7.03 14.95
N SER A 28 6.82 -5.98 15.29
CA SER A 28 6.98 -5.26 16.57
C SER A 28 6.79 -6.21 17.76
N ALA A 29 5.71 -6.99 17.77
CA ALA A 29 5.48 -7.99 18.82
C ALA A 29 6.61 -9.03 18.87
N SER A 30 7.12 -9.45 17.71
CA SER A 30 8.22 -10.41 17.65
C SER A 30 9.53 -9.85 18.22
N LEU A 31 9.77 -8.54 18.09
CA LEU A 31 10.90 -7.85 18.72
C LEU A 31 10.73 -7.76 20.24
N ASP A 32 9.53 -7.40 20.72
CA ASP A 32 9.24 -7.25 22.14
C ASP A 32 9.34 -8.59 22.91
N TYR A 33 8.84 -9.66 22.30
CA TYR A 33 8.78 -10.99 22.91
C TYR A 33 9.88 -11.94 22.44
N GLN A 34 10.81 -11.48 21.60
CA GLN A 34 11.88 -12.28 21.00
C GLN A 34 11.38 -13.57 20.30
N ILE A 35 10.20 -13.50 19.66
CA ILE A 35 9.55 -14.65 19.02
C ILE A 35 10.29 -15.08 17.75
N LEU A 36 10.71 -14.09 16.94
CA LEU A 36 11.41 -14.32 15.69
C LEU A 36 12.89 -14.00 15.83
N ARG A 37 13.72 -14.74 15.10
CA ARG A 37 15.15 -14.43 14.96
C ARG A 37 15.34 -13.17 14.09
N ALA A 38 16.48 -12.51 14.27
CA ALA A 38 16.81 -11.28 13.55
C ALA A 38 16.79 -11.44 12.01
N ASP A 39 17.19 -12.59 11.48
CA ASP A 39 17.12 -12.90 10.04
C ASP A 39 15.67 -12.92 9.54
N GLN A 40 14.78 -13.57 10.29
CA GLN A 40 13.35 -13.65 9.95
C GLN A 40 12.68 -12.28 10.00
N ILE A 41 13.03 -11.45 10.98
CA ILE A 41 12.59 -10.06 11.07
C ILE A 41 13.09 -9.25 9.88
N GLY A 42 14.36 -9.43 9.49
CA GLY A 42 14.94 -8.80 8.31
C GLY A 42 14.18 -9.15 7.01
N PHE A 43 13.86 -10.43 6.81
CA PHE A 43 13.06 -10.86 5.65
C PHE A 43 11.65 -10.27 5.66
N ALA A 44 10.98 -10.26 6.82
CA ALA A 44 9.64 -9.69 6.95
C ALA A 44 9.64 -8.19 6.65
N MET A 45 10.63 -7.44 7.18
CA MET A 45 10.80 -6.02 6.90
C MET A 45 11.09 -5.72 5.42
N ALA A 46 11.90 -6.56 4.75
CA ALA A 46 12.14 -6.42 3.31
C ALA A 46 10.84 -6.55 2.50
N GLY A 47 10.00 -7.53 2.84
CA GLY A 47 8.68 -7.69 2.22
C GLY A 47 7.73 -6.51 2.50
N VAL A 48 7.76 -5.95 3.71
CA VAL A 48 7.01 -4.72 4.04
C VAL A 48 7.46 -3.54 3.17
N LEU A 49 8.77 -3.32 3.04
CA LEU A 49 9.32 -2.24 2.22
C LEU A 49 8.94 -2.38 0.73
N GLU A 50 8.97 -3.60 0.20
CA GLU A 50 8.53 -3.86 -1.18
C GLU A 50 7.04 -3.54 -1.38
N ASN A 51 6.20 -3.95 -0.43
CA ASN A 51 4.76 -3.64 -0.46
C ASN A 51 4.51 -2.13 -0.36
N ILE A 52 5.24 -1.41 0.49
CA ILE A 52 5.16 0.06 0.60
C ILE A 52 5.52 0.69 -0.74
N ASN A 53 6.65 0.32 -1.35
CA ASN A 53 7.08 0.86 -2.63
C ASN A 53 6.04 0.66 -3.74
N THR A 54 5.43 -0.52 -3.79
CA THR A 54 4.40 -0.83 -4.78
C THR A 54 3.13 -0.02 -4.53
N THR A 55 2.70 0.07 -3.27
CA THR A 55 1.51 0.82 -2.86
C THR A 55 1.66 2.32 -3.14
N VAL A 56 2.83 2.90 -2.87
CA VAL A 56 3.12 4.32 -3.16
C VAL A 56 3.02 4.59 -4.67
N ARG A 57 3.56 3.70 -5.50
CA ARG A 57 3.45 3.84 -6.97
C ARG A 57 1.99 3.81 -7.42
N GLU A 58 1.21 2.84 -6.94
CA GLU A 58 -0.22 2.72 -7.29
C GLU A 58 -1.05 3.92 -6.86
N VAL A 59 -0.77 4.48 -5.68
CA VAL A 59 -1.40 5.73 -5.22
C VAL A 59 -1.01 6.90 -6.14
N GLY A 60 0.25 6.99 -6.56
CA GLY A 60 0.71 7.99 -7.52
C GLY A 60 -0.06 7.93 -8.84
N ASP A 61 -0.19 6.74 -9.42
CA ASP A 61 -0.94 6.51 -10.66
C ASP A 61 -2.41 6.94 -10.52
N LEU A 62 -3.05 6.60 -9.39
CA LEU A 62 -4.43 6.99 -9.11
C LEU A 62 -4.61 8.52 -9.00
N ILE A 63 -3.65 9.21 -8.40
CA ILE A 63 -3.66 10.68 -8.31
C ILE A 63 -3.53 11.30 -9.70
N GLU A 64 -2.61 10.82 -10.53
CA GLU A 64 -2.44 11.33 -11.90
C GLU A 64 -3.72 11.17 -12.72
N GLU A 65 -4.37 10.01 -12.62
CA GLU A 65 -5.63 9.75 -13.30
C GLU A 65 -6.78 10.63 -12.80
N ALA A 66 -6.87 10.83 -11.48
CA ALA A 66 -7.85 11.73 -10.88
C ALA A 66 -7.69 13.17 -11.40
N ILE A 67 -6.44 13.67 -11.50
CA ILE A 67 -6.15 15.00 -12.05
C ILE A 67 -6.56 15.09 -13.53
N LYS A 68 -6.25 14.06 -14.34
CA LYS A 68 -6.65 14.02 -15.76
C LYS A 68 -8.17 14.09 -15.92
N MET A 69 -8.92 13.35 -15.10
CA MET A 69 -10.38 13.41 -15.13
C MET A 69 -10.93 14.77 -14.71
N ARG A 70 -10.34 15.40 -13.67
CA ARG A 70 -10.72 16.76 -13.27
C ARG A 70 -10.59 17.74 -14.43
N GLY A 71 -9.47 17.69 -15.16
CA GLY A 71 -9.25 18.56 -16.32
C GLY A 71 -10.27 18.36 -17.44
N VAL A 72 -10.74 17.12 -17.67
CA VAL A 72 -11.83 16.84 -18.61
C VAL A 72 -13.14 17.48 -18.14
N VAL A 73 -13.48 17.34 -16.86
CA VAL A 73 -14.71 17.92 -16.30
C VAL A 73 -14.68 19.46 -16.35
N GLU A 74 -13.55 20.08 -16.05
CA GLU A 74 -13.38 21.54 -16.12
C GLU A 74 -13.48 22.09 -17.56
N SER A 75 -13.30 21.22 -18.58
CA SER A 75 -13.40 21.60 -20.00
C SER A 75 -14.79 21.43 -20.63
N LEU A 76 -15.77 20.92 -19.87
CA LEU A 76 -17.17 20.73 -20.27
C LEU A 76 -18.03 21.91 -19.79
#